data_AF-A0A9X3S3A5-F1
#
_entry.id   AF-A0A9X3S3A5-F1
#
_cell.length_a   1.000
_cell.length_b   1.000
_cell.length_c   1.000
_cell.angle_alpha   90.00
_cell.angle_beta   90.00
_cell.angle_gamma   90.00
#
_symmetry.space_group_name_H-M   'P 1'
#
loop_
_entity.id
_entity.type
_entity.pdbx_description
1 polymer ?
#
loop_
_entity_poly.entity_id
_entity_poly.type
_entity_poly.pdbx_seq_one_letter_code
_entity_poly.pdbx_strand_id
1 'polypeptide(L)'
;MHGKKLSDDDEIRRVVARLARPHRSGGSVIERSAILAEGTGSAAIFRWITDHEGTAELAAPAAPPRGLHGSGFGGGVTPSRGPARYVLPTGALVP
;
A
#
# COMPACT_ATOMS: atom_id res chain seq x y z
N MET A 1 -16.11 17.45 -20.66
CA MET A 1 -14.88 18.07 -20.10
C MET A 1 -14.14 17.17 -19.10
N HIS A 2 -14.07 15.83 -19.29
CA HIS A 2 -13.51 14.89 -18.28
C HIS A 2 -12.06 14.42 -18.55
N GLY A 3 -11.33 15.01 -19.51
CA GLY A 3 -10.04 14.50 -19.97
C GLY A 3 -8.85 14.63 -19.02
N LYS A 4 -8.90 15.48 -17.97
CA LYS A 4 -7.76 15.69 -17.07
C LYS A 4 -7.58 14.61 -16.00
N LYS A 5 -8.67 13.95 -15.58
CA LYS A 5 -8.64 12.98 -14.47
C LYS A 5 -8.02 11.65 -14.89
N LEU A 6 -8.29 11.22 -16.12
CA LEU A 6 -7.72 9.99 -16.70
C LEU A 6 -6.21 10.11 -16.96
N SER A 7 -5.74 11.29 -17.40
CA SER A 7 -4.30 11.51 -17.61
C SER A 7 -3.53 11.56 -16.29
N ASP A 8 -4.06 12.27 -15.28
CA ASP A 8 -3.48 12.28 -13.93
C ASP A 8 -3.43 10.86 -13.32
N ASP A 9 -4.50 10.07 -13.54
CA ASP A 9 -4.54 8.68 -13.09
C ASP A 9 -3.50 7.80 -13.80
N ASP A 10 -3.37 7.89 -15.13
CA ASP A 10 -2.37 7.13 -15.89
C ASP A 10 -0.93 7.53 -15.51
N GLU A 11 -0.69 8.82 -15.26
CA GLU A 11 0.60 9.33 -14.79
C GLU A 11 0.93 8.77 -13.39
N ILE A 12 0.00 8.85 -12.44
CA ILE A 12 0.19 8.28 -11.09
C ILE A 12 0.37 6.77 -11.19
N ARG A 13 -0.41 6.09 -12.03
CA ARG A 13 -0.32 4.66 -12.25
C ARG A 13 1.04 4.23 -12.80
N ARG A 14 1.63 4.99 -13.72
CA ARG A 14 3.01 4.74 -14.21
C ARG A 14 4.04 4.87 -13.08
N VAL A 15 3.87 5.86 -12.20
CA VAL A 15 4.72 6.01 -11.01
C VAL A 15 4.55 4.82 -10.08
N VAL A 16 3.32 4.43 -9.77
CA VAL A 16 2.97 3.26 -8.95
C VAL A 16 3.59 1.99 -9.55
N ALA A 17 3.48 1.75 -10.85
CA ALA A 17 4.06 0.60 -11.53
C ALA A 17 5.60 0.57 -11.44
N ARG A 18 6.26 1.73 -11.48
CA ARG A 18 7.71 1.85 -11.31
C ARG A 18 8.16 1.54 -9.86
N LEU A 19 7.37 1.95 -8.88
CA LEU A 19 7.63 1.68 -7.46
C LEU A 19 7.26 0.24 -7.06
N ALA A 20 6.28 -0.35 -7.74
CA ALA A 20 5.84 -1.71 -7.51
C ALA A 20 6.96 -2.72 -7.73
N ARG A 21 6.92 -3.77 -6.92
CA ARG A 21 7.75 -4.96 -7.04
C ARG A 21 6.85 -6.18 -7.19
N PRO A 22 7.15 -7.10 -8.12
CA PRO A 22 6.39 -8.33 -8.27
C PRO A 22 6.39 -9.12 -6.96
N HIS A 23 5.21 -9.56 -6.52
CA HIS A 23 5.06 -10.40 -5.34
C HIS A 23 4.77 -11.85 -5.74
N ARG A 24 5.30 -12.81 -4.95
CA ARG A 24 5.19 -14.26 -5.20
C ARG A 24 3.74 -14.76 -5.24
N SER A 25 2.79 -14.03 -4.65
CA SER A 25 1.35 -14.34 -4.66
C SER A 25 0.60 -13.86 -5.91
N GLY A 26 1.30 -13.31 -6.92
CA GLY A 26 0.67 -12.84 -8.17
C GLY A 26 0.13 -11.39 -8.13
N GLY A 27 0.30 -10.70 -7.00
CA GLY A 27 0.05 -9.26 -6.86
C GLY A 27 1.32 -8.42 -7.01
N SER A 28 1.17 -7.11 -6.82
CA SER A 28 2.29 -6.16 -6.78
C SER A 28 2.40 -5.53 -5.40
N VAL A 29 3.60 -5.43 -4.85
CA VAL A 29 3.85 -4.80 -3.54
C VAL A 29 4.63 -3.51 -3.72
N ILE A 30 4.22 -2.47 -3.00
CA ILE A 30 4.88 -1.17 -2.95
C ILE A 30 5.30 -0.89 -1.51
N GLU A 31 6.57 -0.55 -1.30
CA GLU A 31 7.06 -0.16 0.01
C GLU A 31 6.69 1.28 0.36
N ARG A 32 6.29 1.53 1.61
CA ARG A 32 5.91 2.89 2.06
C ARG A 32 7.08 3.88 1.96
N SER A 33 8.30 3.44 2.21
CA SER A 33 9.51 4.25 2.02
C SER A 33 9.68 4.72 0.57
N ALA A 34 9.36 3.86 -0.40
CA ALA A 34 9.44 4.19 -1.82
C ALA A 34 8.40 5.24 -2.20
N ILE A 35 7.19 5.18 -1.61
CA ILE A 35 6.16 6.21 -1.79
C ILE A 35 6.59 7.55 -1.18
N LEU A 36 7.12 7.52 0.04
CA LEU A 36 7.59 8.74 0.73
C LEU A 36 8.80 9.38 0.04
N ALA A 37 9.66 8.58 -0.59
CA ALA A 37 10.81 9.07 -1.36
C ALA A 37 10.39 9.90 -2.58
N GLU A 38 9.15 9.73 -3.08
CA GLU A 38 8.61 10.56 -4.16
C GLU A 38 8.13 11.95 -3.68
N GLY A 39 8.22 12.23 -2.38
CA GLY A 39 8.03 13.55 -1.82
C GLY A 39 6.60 14.08 -2.02
N THR A 40 6.45 15.18 -2.76
CA THR A 40 5.15 15.86 -2.97
C THR A 40 4.13 15.00 -3.71
N GLY A 41 4.56 14.00 -4.48
CA GLY A 41 3.69 13.03 -5.15
C GLY A 41 3.14 11.92 -4.22
N SER A 42 3.66 11.78 -3.02
CA SER A 42 3.33 10.68 -2.11
C SER A 42 1.83 10.64 -1.74
N ALA A 43 1.21 11.78 -1.50
CA ALA A 43 -0.22 11.86 -1.15
C ALA A 43 -1.13 11.40 -2.31
N ALA A 44 -0.77 11.74 -3.55
CA ALA A 44 -1.51 11.31 -4.73
C ALA A 44 -1.40 9.79 -4.93
N ILE A 45 -0.22 9.22 -4.69
CA ILE A 45 0.01 7.76 -4.72
C ILE A 45 -0.82 7.04 -3.66
N PHE A 46 -0.86 7.52 -2.41
CA PHE A 46 -1.69 6.90 -1.36
C PHE A 46 -3.18 6.94 -1.71
N ARG A 47 -3.66 8.05 -2.30
CA ARG A 47 -5.04 8.16 -2.77
C ARG A 47 -5.32 7.17 -3.89
N TRP A 48 -4.44 7.07 -4.88
CA TRP A 48 -4.57 6.13 -5.99
C TRP A 48 -4.62 4.68 -5.51
N ILE A 49 -3.72 4.29 -4.59
CA ILE A 49 -3.72 2.94 -3.98
C ILE A 49 -5.06 2.66 -3.29
N THR A 50 -5.60 3.62 -2.53
CA THR A 50 -6.88 3.44 -1.82
C THR A 50 -8.07 3.33 -2.79
N ASP A 51 -8.07 4.13 -3.86
CA ASP A 51 -9.10 4.13 -4.91
C ASP A 51 -9.11 2.82 -5.71
N HIS A 52 -7.93 2.20 -5.91
CA HIS A 52 -7.73 0.98 -6.67
C HIS A 52 -7.68 -0.30 -5.81
N GLU A 53 -8.35 -0.28 -4.64
CA GLU A 53 -8.46 -1.42 -3.73
C GLU A 53 -7.12 -1.95 -3.19
N GLY A 54 -6.07 -1.13 -3.29
CA GLY A 54 -4.75 -1.42 -2.74
C GLY A 54 -4.80 -1.49 -1.23
N THR A 55 -4.38 -2.62 -0.69
CA THR A 55 -4.46 -2.92 0.73
C THR A 55 -3.10 -2.74 1.39
N ALA A 56 -3.10 -2.09 2.55
CA ALA A 56 -1.95 -2.08 3.44
C ALA A 56 -1.53 -3.49 3.88
N GLU A 57 -0.29 -3.93 3.63
CA GLU A 57 0.33 -5.19 4.11
C GLU A 57 0.69 -5.11 5.61
N LEU A 58 -0.28 -4.65 6.40
CA LEU A 58 -0.39 -4.79 7.85
C LEU A 58 -1.83 -5.16 8.24
N ALA A 59 -2.75 -5.18 7.26
CA ALA A 59 -4.08 -5.77 7.33
C ALA A 59 -4.08 -7.18 6.72
N ALA A 60 -3.20 -8.06 7.21
CA ALA A 60 -3.66 -9.44 7.33
C ALA A 60 -4.86 -9.37 8.29
N PRO A 61 -6.00 -10.05 8.02
CA PRO A 61 -7.10 -10.09 8.99
C PRO A 61 -6.50 -10.47 10.34
N ALA A 62 -6.81 -9.69 11.38
CA ALA A 62 -6.42 -10.01 12.74
C ALA A 62 -6.62 -11.53 12.91
N ALA A 63 -5.51 -12.25 13.11
CA ALA A 63 -5.57 -13.69 13.30
C ALA A 63 -6.67 -13.96 14.33
N PRO A 64 -7.57 -14.93 14.11
CA PRO A 64 -8.66 -15.17 15.05
C PRO A 64 -8.05 -15.35 16.45
N PRO A 65 -8.63 -14.74 17.51
CA PRO A 65 -8.04 -14.78 18.84
C PRO A 65 -8.13 -16.22 19.36
N ARG A 66 -7.09 -17.00 19.10
CA ARG A 66 -7.03 -18.41 19.48
C ARG A 66 -5.64 -18.70 20.03
N GLY A 67 -5.54 -18.62 21.35
CA GLY A 67 -4.53 -19.37 22.10
C GLY A 67 -3.75 -18.55 23.11
N LEU A 68 -4.03 -18.82 24.38
CA LEU A 68 -3.33 -18.40 25.59
C LEU A 68 -1.81 -18.68 25.54
N HIS A 69 -1.03 -17.72 25.06
CA HIS A 69 0.39 -17.57 25.43
C HIS A 69 0.73 -16.07 25.55
N GLY A 70 -0.08 -15.37 26.33
CA GLY A 70 0.18 -13.99 26.72
C GLY A 70 1.27 -13.94 27.78
N SER A 71 2.47 -13.50 27.41
CA SER A 71 3.46 -12.90 28.33
C SER A 71 4.58 -12.25 27.53
N GLY A 72 4.54 -10.93 27.47
CA GLY A 72 5.56 -10.08 26.89
C GLY A 72 5.24 -8.62 27.17
N PHE A 73 5.20 -8.26 28.46
CA PHE A 73 5.19 -6.86 28.91
C PHE A 73 6.45 -6.17 28.38
N GLY A 74 6.31 -4.98 27.76
CA GLY A 74 7.47 -4.22 27.32
C GLY A 74 7.16 -2.95 26.53
N GLY A 75 6.62 -1.94 27.22
CA GLY A 75 6.98 -0.52 27.06
C GLY A 75 7.03 0.10 25.66
N GLY A 76 6.05 0.96 25.39
CA GLY A 76 6.16 2.03 24.41
C GLY A 76 5.04 1.98 23.40
N VAL A 77 4.13 2.96 23.47
CA VAL A 77 3.24 3.28 22.35
C VAL A 77 4.15 3.75 21.21
N THR A 78 4.65 2.81 20.41
CA THR A 78 5.26 3.14 19.14
C THR A 78 4.23 3.95 18.36
N PRO A 79 4.54 5.15 17.84
CA PRO A 79 3.57 5.89 17.04
C PRO A 79 3.12 4.94 15.95
N SER A 80 1.80 4.68 15.86
CA SER A 80 1.22 3.67 14.95
C SER A 80 1.94 3.73 13.62
N ARG A 81 2.91 2.82 13.43
CA ARG A 81 3.78 2.86 12.27
C ARG A 81 2.88 2.43 11.14
N GLY A 82 2.42 3.40 10.35
CA GLY A 82 1.57 3.13 9.21
C GLY A 82 2.14 1.98 8.38
N PRO A 83 1.29 1.28 7.62
CA PRO A 83 1.63 0.05 6.91
C PRO A 83 3.00 0.12 6.24
N ALA A 84 3.88 -0.84 6.50
CA ALA A 84 5.22 -0.82 5.92
C ALA A 84 5.19 -1.00 4.39
N ARG A 85 4.15 -1.69 3.90
CA ARG A 85 3.98 -2.12 2.52
C ARG A 85 2.51 -2.04 2.12
N TYR A 86 2.25 -1.93 0.83
CA TYR A 86 0.92 -1.92 0.22
C TYR A 86 0.89 -2.96 -0.90
N VAL A 87 -0.13 -3.80 -0.89
CA VAL A 87 -0.39 -4.85 -1.89
C VAL A 87 -1.49 -4.36 -2.82
N LEU A 88 -1.22 -4.42 -4.12
CA LEU A 88 -2.21 -4.16 -5.16
C LEU A 88 -2.79 -5.49 -5.66
N PRO A 89 -4.11 -5.54 -5.94
CA PRO A 89 -4.73 -6.72 -6.52
C PRO A 89 -4.19 -6.98 -7.93
N THR A 90 -4.24 -8.25 -8.33
CA THR A 90 -3.90 -8.64 -9.70
C THR A 90 -4.83 -7.92 -10.68
N GLY A 91 -4.25 -7.21 -11.66
CA GLY A 91 -5.03 -6.40 -12.59
C GLY A 91 -5.01 -4.90 -12.30
N ALA A 92 -4.64 -4.44 -11.10
CA ALA A 92 -4.61 -3.01 -10.79
C ALA A 92 -3.65 -2.19 -11.67
N LEU A 93 -2.65 -2.86 -12.27
CA LEU A 93 -1.65 -2.25 -13.14
C LEU A 93 -1.81 -2.63 -14.61
N VAL A 94 -2.94 -3.21 -15.04
CA VAL A 94 -3.19 -3.58 -16.45
C VAL A 94 -3.73 -2.40 -17.27
N PRO A 95 -3.15 -2.09 -18.46
CA PRO A 95 -3.45 -0.88 -19.25
C PRO A 95 -4.92 -0.75 -19.61
#